data_AF-A0A7U9SP21-F1
#
_entry.id   AF-A0A7U9SP21-F1
#
_cell.length_a   1.000
_cell.length_b   1.000
_cell.length_c   1.000
_cell.angle_alpha   90.00
_cell.angle_beta   90.00
_cell.angle_gamma   90.00
#
_symmetry.space_group_name_H-M   'P 1'
#
loop_
_entity.id
_entity.type
_entity.pdbx_description
1 polymer ?
#
loop_
_entity_poly.entity_id
_entity_poly.type
_entity_poly.pdbx_seq_one_letter_code
_entity_poly.pdbx_strand_id
1 'polypeptide(L)'
;MRDVWKAAEAFGTDTYGLSERILIQMLSTGAFVGERADIFKRYVSGGARTQVELAVLAQNAYEYFVKDRLIDEFVLEDLQRVIERQEEALPFVCKLAYTRYYAENKHQADQRVFPYLVVFLREILAENKYFPYFKEYAGRIGFMRQFMDKTMVEYRVREGNSAAIHYLLEKRGGQEGDYVKEEMQDMFGGICVKQFILFFGEHLQYYITETEDGKGHLTESGSCSRNDTGMEQSENRYNLLNDIAIGRNLHDYDTMEKLLKEYFEQDYLARELFSII
;
A
#
# COMPACT_ATOMS: atom_id res chain seq x y z
N MET A 1 16.38 26.45 20.71
CA MET A 1 15.21 25.97 21.49
C MET A 1 15.37 24.54 21.95
N ARG A 2 15.85 23.60 21.11
CA ARG A 2 16.16 22.22 21.54
C ARG A 2 17.03 22.13 22.80
N ASP A 3 18.15 22.85 22.85
CA ASP A 3 19.06 22.75 24.02
C ASP A 3 18.43 23.30 25.29
N VAL A 4 17.56 24.32 25.16
CA VAL A 4 16.76 24.86 26.26
C VAL A 4 15.74 23.83 26.74
N TRP A 5 15.08 23.13 25.81
CA TRP A 5 14.16 22.04 26.14
C TRP A 5 14.85 20.91 26.87
N LYS A 6 16.02 20.48 26.37
CA LYS A 6 16.80 19.41 26.97
C LYS A 6 17.27 19.76 28.40
N ALA A 7 17.69 21.01 28.61
CA ALA A 7 18.02 21.51 29.93
C ALA A 7 16.78 21.55 30.85
N ALA A 8 15.66 22.12 30.38
CA ALA A 8 14.44 22.22 31.16
C ALA A 8 13.89 20.85 31.59
N GLU A 9 13.95 19.84 30.71
CA GLU A 9 13.58 18.46 31.02
C GLU A 9 14.51 17.87 32.09
N ALA A 10 15.83 18.09 31.96
CA ALA A 10 16.81 17.63 32.96
C ALA A 10 16.64 18.29 34.34
N PHE A 11 16.13 19.52 34.39
CA PHE A 11 15.78 20.22 35.63
C PHE A 11 14.39 19.87 36.18
N GLY A 12 13.64 18.97 35.52
CA GLY A 12 12.29 18.58 35.93
C GLY A 12 11.27 19.72 35.83
N THR A 13 11.53 20.71 34.97
CA THR A 13 10.63 21.85 34.75
C THR A 13 9.51 21.46 33.78
N ASP A 14 8.38 22.16 33.83
CA ASP A 14 7.32 21.96 32.82
C ASP A 14 7.80 22.39 31.42
N THR A 15 7.83 21.42 30.51
CA THR A 15 8.27 21.59 29.13
C THR A 15 7.13 21.54 28.12
N TYR A 16 5.87 21.38 28.56
CA TYR A 16 4.71 21.23 27.66
C TYR A 16 4.63 22.32 26.59
N GLY A 17 4.61 23.59 27.01
CA GLY A 17 4.50 24.72 26.08
C GLY A 17 5.74 24.89 25.19
N LEU A 18 6.91 24.43 25.65
CA LEU A 18 8.12 24.45 24.85
C LEU A 18 8.11 23.32 23.80
N SER A 19 7.63 22.13 24.18
CA SER A 19 7.43 21.01 23.26
C SER A 19 6.47 21.38 22.14
N GLU A 20 5.31 21.99 22.47
CA GLU A 20 4.34 22.46 21.47
C GLU A 20 4.99 23.40 20.45
N ARG A 21 5.70 24.43 20.93
CA ARG A 21 6.35 25.42 20.07
C ARG A 21 7.41 24.82 19.16
N ILE A 22 8.21 23.88 19.68
CA ILE A 22 9.21 23.20 18.87
C ILE A 22 8.53 22.36 17.78
N LEU A 23 7.49 21.60 18.12
CA LEU A 23 6.74 20.79 17.14
C LEU A 23 6.11 21.65 16.04
N ILE A 24 5.44 22.77 16.40
CA ILE A 24 4.85 23.70 15.43
C ILE A 24 5.94 24.28 14.51
N GLN A 25 7.09 24.66 15.07
CA GLN A 25 8.20 25.17 14.26
C GLN A 25 8.74 24.10 13.31
N MET A 26 8.89 22.86 13.78
CA MET A 26 9.34 21.74 12.94
C MET A 26 8.36 21.46 11.80
N LEU A 27 7.06 21.47 12.09
CA LEU A 27 6.01 21.32 11.08
C LEU A 27 6.06 22.44 10.04
N SER A 28 6.32 23.67 10.47
CA SER A 28 6.33 24.85 9.58
C SER A 28 7.61 24.98 8.74
N THR A 29 8.75 24.54 9.27
CA THR A 29 10.07 24.78 8.64
C THR A 29 10.67 23.53 8.01
N GLY A 30 10.13 22.35 8.29
CA GLY A 30 10.73 21.07 7.92
C GLY A 30 12.06 20.79 8.64
N ALA A 31 12.43 21.58 9.65
CA ALA A 31 13.68 21.42 10.37
C ALA A 31 13.71 20.08 11.12
N PHE A 32 14.82 19.35 11.00
CA PHE A 32 15.05 18.11 11.72
C PHE A 32 15.60 18.37 13.11
N VAL A 33 14.99 17.74 14.12
CA VAL A 33 15.45 17.73 15.52
C VAL A 33 15.59 16.27 15.93
N GLY A 34 16.78 15.86 16.38
CA GLY A 34 17.06 14.46 16.73
C GLY A 34 16.14 13.91 17.82
N GLU A 35 15.83 14.74 18.83
CA GLU A 35 14.96 14.40 19.96
C GLU A 35 13.46 14.57 19.65
N ARG A 36 13.05 14.58 18.37
CA ARG A 36 11.65 14.79 17.97
C ARG A 36 10.68 13.84 18.68
N ALA A 37 11.03 12.56 18.72
CA ALA A 37 10.18 11.53 19.33
C ALA A 37 9.97 11.79 20.83
N ASP A 38 11.04 12.14 21.55
CA ASP A 38 10.98 12.46 22.99
C ASP A 38 10.15 13.73 23.25
N ILE A 39 10.35 14.77 22.43
CA ILE A 39 9.60 16.03 22.50
C ILE A 39 8.11 15.77 22.26
N PHE A 40 7.79 14.95 21.26
CA PHE A 40 6.41 14.58 20.95
C PHE A 40 5.77 13.77 22.08
N LYS A 41 6.48 12.76 22.60
CA LYS A 41 6.03 11.96 23.75
C LYS A 41 5.74 12.82 24.97
N ARG A 42 6.61 13.78 25.26
CA ARG A 42 6.41 14.73 26.36
C ARG A 42 5.18 15.61 26.12
N TYR A 43 5.00 16.11 24.91
CA TYR A 43 3.83 16.93 24.55
C TYR A 43 2.51 16.17 24.73
N VAL A 44 2.41 14.95 24.21
CA VAL A 44 1.24 14.07 24.34
C VAL A 44 0.95 13.77 25.81
N SER A 45 1.98 13.49 26.62
CA SER A 45 1.81 13.19 28.05
C SER A 45 1.17 14.34 28.85
N GLY A 46 1.29 15.58 28.35
CA GLY A 46 0.72 16.77 28.99
C GLY A 46 -0.69 17.14 28.53
N GLY A 47 -1.34 16.33 27.69
CA GLY A 47 -2.61 16.68 27.06
C GLY A 47 -2.40 17.51 25.80
N ALA A 48 -1.91 16.87 24.75
CA ALA A 48 -1.69 17.51 23.46
C ALA A 48 -2.99 18.12 22.90
N ARG A 49 -2.86 19.29 22.26
CA ARG A 49 -3.94 19.82 21.42
C ARG A 49 -4.09 18.93 20.19
N THR A 50 -5.31 18.46 19.94
CA THR A 50 -5.67 17.52 18.88
C THR A 50 -5.11 17.92 17.51
N GLN A 51 -5.21 19.20 17.14
CA GLN A 51 -4.71 19.69 15.85
C GLN A 51 -3.19 19.54 15.69
N VAL A 52 -2.41 19.80 16.75
CA VAL A 52 -0.94 19.68 16.71
C VAL A 52 -0.54 18.21 16.74
N GLU A 53 -1.22 17.40 17.55
CA GLU A 53 -1.03 15.94 17.61
C GLU A 53 -1.24 15.33 16.21
N LEU A 54 -2.39 15.59 15.58
CA LEU A 54 -2.71 15.12 14.23
C LEU A 54 -1.72 15.60 13.17
N ALA A 55 -1.25 16.85 13.23
CA ALA A 55 -0.27 17.36 12.28
C ALA A 55 1.08 16.63 12.41
N VAL A 56 1.53 16.37 13.64
CA VAL A 56 2.77 15.59 13.89
C VAL A 56 2.60 14.15 13.42
N LEU A 57 1.47 13.51 13.70
CA LEU A 57 1.15 12.16 13.22
C LEU A 57 1.13 12.11 11.69
N ALA A 58 0.50 13.08 11.03
CA ALA A 58 0.45 13.16 9.57
C ALA A 58 1.85 13.33 8.94
N GLN A 59 2.71 14.14 9.54
CA GLN A 59 4.09 14.31 9.06
C GLN A 59 4.89 13.01 9.21
N ASN A 60 4.78 12.31 10.35
CA ASN A 60 5.44 11.02 10.53
C ASN A 60 4.89 9.96 9.57
N ALA A 61 3.57 9.92 9.36
CA ALA A 61 2.94 9.03 8.42
C ALA A 61 3.39 9.29 6.97
N TYR A 62 3.57 10.56 6.57
CA TYR A 62 4.11 10.91 5.26
C TYR A 62 5.58 10.48 5.11
N GLU A 63 6.40 10.71 6.14
CA GLU A 63 7.80 10.26 6.15
C GLU A 63 7.92 8.74 6.05
N TYR A 64 7.07 8.01 6.75
CA TYR A 64 7.02 6.55 6.68
C TYR A 64 6.51 6.05 5.33
N PHE A 65 5.30 6.48 4.94
CA PHE A 65 4.60 5.91 3.80
C PHE A 65 5.22 6.35 2.47
N VAL A 66 5.51 7.65 2.31
CA VAL A 66 5.99 8.24 1.05
C VAL A 66 7.52 8.23 0.96
N LYS A 67 8.22 8.59 2.03
CA LYS A 67 9.69 8.70 2.03
C LYS A 67 10.41 7.43 2.48
N ASP A 68 9.69 6.35 2.74
CA ASP A 68 10.24 5.05 3.16
C ASP A 68 11.10 5.11 4.44
N ARG A 69 10.79 6.05 5.34
CA ARG A 69 11.50 6.15 6.62
C ARG A 69 10.92 5.18 7.62
N LEU A 70 11.70 4.86 8.64
CA LEU A 70 11.20 4.12 9.80
C LEU A 70 10.25 5.01 10.61
N ILE A 71 9.24 4.37 11.20
CA ILE A 71 8.29 5.01 12.10
C ILE A 71 8.54 4.51 13.52
N ASP A 72 8.47 5.43 14.48
CA ASP A 72 8.66 5.13 15.89
C ASP A 72 7.42 4.42 16.46
N GLU A 73 7.63 3.40 17.29
CA GLU A 73 6.55 2.63 17.91
C GLU A 73 5.61 3.51 18.74
N PHE A 74 6.15 4.52 19.44
CA PHE A 74 5.33 5.48 20.20
C PHE A 74 4.38 6.27 19.29
N VAL A 75 4.80 6.59 18.06
CA VAL A 75 3.96 7.30 17.09
C VAL A 75 2.80 6.41 16.64
N LEU A 76 3.03 5.10 16.48
CA LEU A 76 1.95 4.15 16.17
C LEU A 76 0.99 3.97 17.34
N GLU A 77 1.51 3.85 18.55
CA GLU A 77 0.67 3.78 19.77
C GLU A 77 -0.18 5.04 19.95
N ASP A 78 0.38 6.21 19.68
CA ASP A 78 -0.33 7.47 19.73
C ASP A 78 -1.40 7.56 18.63
N LEU A 79 -1.05 7.16 17.41
CA LEU A 79 -2.00 7.06 16.31
C LEU A 79 -3.18 6.13 16.65
N GLN A 80 -2.92 4.98 17.26
CA GLN A 80 -3.97 4.06 17.74
C GLN A 80 -4.89 4.73 18.76
N ARG A 81 -4.32 5.47 19.73
CA ARG A 81 -5.12 6.19 20.74
C ARG A 81 -6.00 7.26 20.10
N VAL A 82 -5.49 8.01 19.14
CA VAL A 82 -6.26 9.02 18.41
C VAL A 82 -7.40 8.39 17.61
N ILE A 83 -7.15 7.26 16.93
CA ILE A 83 -8.18 6.50 16.20
C ILE A 83 -9.33 6.07 17.12
N GLU A 84 -9.00 5.63 18.34
CA GLU A 84 -9.99 5.16 19.32
C GLU A 84 -10.81 6.28 19.95
N ARG A 85 -10.25 7.48 20.08
CA ARG A 85 -10.98 8.65 20.57
C ARG A 85 -12.10 9.06 19.61
N GLN A 86 -11.92 8.86 18.30
CA GLN A 86 -12.88 9.23 17.23
C GLN A 86 -13.35 10.70 17.29
N GLU A 87 -12.53 11.59 17.86
CA GLU A 87 -12.89 13.00 18.07
C GLU A 87 -12.79 13.84 16.80
N GLU A 88 -11.81 13.53 15.95
CA GLU A 88 -11.53 14.24 14.71
C GLU A 88 -11.26 13.29 13.54
N ALA A 89 -11.47 13.78 12.32
CA ALA A 89 -11.19 13.03 11.11
C ALA A 89 -9.69 12.78 10.97
N LEU A 90 -9.29 11.51 10.95
CA LEU A 90 -7.90 11.14 10.78
C LEU A 90 -7.38 11.52 9.37
N PRO A 91 -6.23 12.21 9.25
CA PRO A 91 -5.62 12.51 7.96
C PRO A 91 -5.42 11.27 7.09
N PHE A 92 -5.65 11.41 5.79
CA PHE A 92 -5.63 10.27 4.86
C PHE A 92 -4.29 9.52 4.84
N VAL A 93 -3.17 10.26 4.91
CA VAL A 93 -1.82 9.67 4.98
C VAL A 93 -1.61 8.78 6.20
N CYS A 94 -2.25 9.10 7.34
CA CYS A 94 -2.18 8.27 8.53
C CYS A 94 -2.87 6.91 8.31
N LYS A 95 -3.99 6.89 7.57
CA LYS A 95 -4.69 5.64 7.19
C LYS A 95 -3.81 4.76 6.30
N LEU A 96 -3.14 5.38 5.32
CA LEU A 96 -2.18 4.71 4.45
C LEU A 96 -1.01 4.12 5.24
N ALA A 97 -0.35 4.93 6.08
CA ALA A 97 0.74 4.50 6.94
C ALA A 97 0.32 3.36 7.87
N TYR A 98 -0.84 3.49 8.52
CA TYR A 98 -1.35 2.48 9.45
C TYR A 98 -1.61 1.13 8.76
N THR A 99 -2.27 1.14 7.59
CA THR A 99 -2.51 -0.08 6.81
C THR A 99 -1.22 -0.66 6.21
N ARG A 100 -0.22 0.15 5.87
CA ARG A 100 1.07 -0.39 5.43
C ARG A 100 1.83 -1.04 6.59
N TYR A 101 1.87 -0.39 7.75
CA TYR A 101 2.58 -0.88 8.93
C TYR A 101 2.10 -2.28 9.37
N TYR A 102 0.79 -2.50 9.44
CA TYR A 102 0.25 -3.80 9.83
C TYR A 102 0.28 -4.87 8.73
N ALA A 103 0.46 -4.48 7.46
CA ALA A 103 0.77 -5.42 6.39
C ALA A 103 2.20 -5.97 6.53
N GLU A 104 3.15 -5.11 6.90
CA GLU A 104 4.54 -5.46 7.20
C GLU A 104 4.67 -6.22 8.54
N ASN A 105 3.82 -5.90 9.53
CA ASN A 105 3.86 -6.43 10.89
C ASN A 105 2.60 -7.23 11.27
N LYS A 106 2.22 -8.22 10.45
CA LYS A 106 0.96 -9.00 10.60
C LYS A 106 0.71 -9.63 11.97
N HIS A 107 1.77 -9.90 12.74
CA HIS A 107 1.69 -10.49 14.07
C HIS A 107 1.20 -9.50 15.13
N GLN A 108 1.31 -8.19 14.87
CA GLN A 108 0.85 -7.12 15.75
C GLN A 108 -0.61 -6.68 15.47
N ALA A 109 -1.20 -7.15 14.36
CA ALA A 109 -2.58 -6.85 14.01
C ALA A 109 -3.56 -7.72 14.82
N ASP A 110 -3.85 -7.30 16.05
CA ASP A 110 -4.73 -7.96 17.00
C ASP A 110 -6.22 -7.59 16.82
N GLN A 111 -7.08 -8.05 17.74
CA GLN A 111 -8.52 -7.76 17.71
C GLN A 111 -8.85 -6.27 17.92
N ARG A 112 -7.95 -5.49 18.52
CA ARG A 112 -8.10 -4.05 18.75
C ARG A 112 -7.83 -3.27 17.47
N VAL A 113 -6.83 -3.70 16.70
CA VAL A 113 -6.37 -3.07 15.45
C VAL A 113 -7.27 -3.45 14.26
N PHE A 114 -7.68 -4.72 14.18
CA PHE A 114 -8.32 -5.28 12.98
C PHE A 114 -9.58 -4.55 12.50
N PRO A 115 -10.51 -4.10 13.38
CA PRO A 115 -11.69 -3.35 12.94
C PRO A 115 -11.33 -2.06 12.18
N TYR A 116 -10.29 -1.34 12.63
CA TYR A 116 -9.84 -0.10 12.00
C TYR A 116 -9.15 -0.36 10.66
N LEU A 117 -8.38 -1.45 10.54
CA LEU A 117 -7.81 -1.86 9.26
C LEU A 117 -8.89 -2.08 8.20
N VAL A 118 -9.97 -2.75 8.55
CA VAL A 118 -11.09 -3.01 7.64
C VAL A 118 -11.74 -1.71 7.16
N VAL A 119 -11.95 -0.75 8.06
CA VAL A 119 -12.52 0.56 7.72
C VAL A 119 -11.59 1.34 6.80
N PHE A 120 -10.31 1.48 7.18
CA PHE A 120 -9.36 2.28 6.41
C PHE A 120 -9.09 1.69 5.04
N LEU A 121 -8.97 0.36 4.91
CA LEU A 121 -8.81 -0.27 3.61
C LEU A 121 -10.02 -0.01 2.70
N ARG A 122 -11.25 -0.03 3.25
CA ARG A 122 -12.45 0.32 2.46
C ARG A 122 -12.44 1.78 2.01
N GLU A 123 -12.05 2.70 2.87
CA GLU A 123 -11.96 4.13 2.53
C GLU A 123 -10.88 4.39 1.48
N ILE A 124 -9.70 3.76 1.60
CA ILE A 124 -8.63 3.89 0.61
C ILE A 124 -9.09 3.35 -0.76
N LEU A 125 -9.80 2.22 -0.77
CA LEU A 125 -10.37 1.65 -2.00
C LEU A 125 -11.47 2.52 -2.62
N ALA A 126 -12.31 3.15 -1.78
CA ALA A 126 -13.33 4.09 -2.26
C ALA A 126 -12.71 5.29 -2.99
N GLU A 127 -11.48 5.67 -2.63
CA GLU A 127 -10.67 6.69 -3.30
C GLU A 127 -9.92 6.17 -4.55
N ASN A 128 -10.23 4.95 -5.00
CA ASN A 128 -9.59 4.24 -6.12
C ASN A 128 -8.06 4.11 -5.97
N LYS A 129 -7.58 3.93 -4.73
CA LYS A 129 -6.16 3.76 -4.42
C LYS A 129 -5.86 2.33 -4.01
N TYR A 130 -4.74 1.81 -4.50
CA TYR A 130 -4.29 0.46 -4.22
C TYR A 130 -2.77 0.38 -4.26
N PHE A 131 -2.22 -0.52 -3.46
CA PHE A 131 -0.79 -0.67 -3.27
C PHE A 131 -0.40 -2.15 -3.20
N PRO A 132 0.84 -2.54 -3.56
CA PRO A 132 1.28 -3.93 -3.52
C PRO A 132 1.04 -4.64 -2.18
N TYR A 133 1.22 -3.94 -1.05
CA TYR A 133 1.02 -4.49 0.30
C TYR A 133 -0.42 -4.92 0.59
N PHE A 134 -1.40 -4.54 -0.24
CA PHE A 134 -2.80 -4.94 -0.07
C PHE A 134 -2.99 -6.46 -0.13
N LYS A 135 -2.12 -7.17 -0.85
CA LYS A 135 -2.13 -8.64 -0.94
C LYS A 135 -1.95 -9.32 0.42
N GLU A 136 -1.22 -8.68 1.32
CA GLU A 136 -0.93 -9.20 2.66
C GLU A 136 -2.20 -9.39 3.50
N TYR A 137 -3.29 -8.72 3.14
CA TYR A 137 -4.59 -8.79 3.79
C TYR A 137 -5.55 -9.84 3.21
N ALA A 138 -5.28 -10.40 2.03
CA ALA A 138 -6.21 -11.28 1.32
C ALA A 138 -6.60 -12.53 2.12
N GLY A 139 -5.70 -13.04 2.96
CA GLY A 139 -5.96 -14.20 3.82
C GLY A 139 -6.88 -13.91 5.02
N ARG A 140 -7.02 -12.65 5.43
CA ARG A 140 -7.80 -12.25 6.63
C ARG A 140 -9.04 -11.40 6.30
N ILE A 141 -9.01 -10.66 5.20
CA ILE A 141 -10.06 -9.71 4.82
C ILE A 141 -10.64 -10.10 3.46
N GLY A 142 -11.91 -10.50 3.44
CA GLY A 142 -12.55 -11.09 2.26
C GLY A 142 -12.49 -10.23 0.98
N PHE A 143 -12.79 -8.92 1.08
CA PHE A 143 -12.74 -8.03 -0.09
C PHE A 143 -11.32 -7.73 -0.58
N MET A 144 -10.28 -8.05 0.19
CA MET A 144 -8.88 -7.89 -0.23
C MET A 144 -8.42 -9.04 -1.14
N ARG A 145 -9.19 -10.13 -1.23
CA ARG A 145 -8.91 -11.25 -2.16
C ARG A 145 -8.90 -10.83 -3.63
N GLN A 146 -9.54 -9.70 -3.96
CA GLN A 146 -9.51 -9.12 -5.32
C GLN A 146 -8.09 -8.73 -5.80
N PHE A 147 -7.10 -8.72 -4.91
CA PHE A 147 -5.71 -8.37 -5.23
C PHE A 147 -4.79 -9.59 -5.39
N MET A 148 -5.24 -10.81 -5.11
CA MET A 148 -4.38 -12.01 -5.18
C MET A 148 -3.95 -12.38 -6.59
N ASP A 149 -4.77 -12.05 -7.59
CA ASP A 149 -4.51 -12.27 -9.01
C ASP A 149 -3.72 -11.12 -9.65
N LYS A 150 -3.59 -9.99 -8.94
CA LYS A 150 -2.91 -8.80 -9.46
C LYS A 150 -1.41 -8.94 -9.29
N THR A 151 -0.63 -8.57 -10.29
CA THR A 151 0.79 -8.25 -10.19
C THR A 151 0.91 -6.74 -10.22
N MET A 152 1.50 -6.12 -9.20
CA MET A 152 1.58 -4.67 -9.08
C MET A 152 3.03 -4.23 -9.17
N VAL A 153 3.30 -3.25 -10.04
CA VAL A 153 4.57 -2.56 -10.15
C VAL A 153 4.40 -1.19 -9.49
N GLU A 154 5.17 -0.94 -8.43
CA GLU A 154 5.23 0.34 -7.71
C GLU A 154 6.48 1.10 -8.15
N TYR A 155 6.36 2.40 -8.37
CA TYR A 155 7.47 3.30 -8.66
C TYR A 155 7.25 4.63 -7.94
N ARG A 156 8.32 5.26 -7.46
CA ARG A 156 8.24 6.54 -6.74
C ARG A 156 8.86 7.65 -7.58
N VAL A 157 8.04 8.61 -7.99
CA VAL A 157 8.48 9.80 -8.72
C VAL A 157 9.03 10.86 -7.78
N ARG A 158 9.91 11.71 -8.30
CA ARG A 158 10.30 12.95 -7.60
C ARG A 158 9.12 13.93 -7.59
N GLU A 159 9.17 14.87 -6.63
CA GLU A 159 8.12 15.88 -6.48
C GLU A 159 7.92 16.66 -7.79
N GLY A 160 6.70 16.64 -8.33
CA GLY A 160 6.33 17.32 -9.57
C GLY A 160 6.50 16.51 -10.86
N ASN A 161 7.11 15.31 -10.80
CA ASN A 161 7.31 14.46 -11.96
C ASN A 161 6.16 13.47 -12.19
N SER A 162 6.15 12.83 -13.35
CA SER A 162 5.21 11.74 -13.69
C SER A 162 5.96 10.51 -14.23
N ALA A 163 5.38 9.31 -14.04
CA ALA A 163 5.96 8.07 -14.52
C ALA A 163 5.12 7.43 -15.62
N ALA A 164 5.79 6.82 -16.59
CA ALA A 164 5.17 5.94 -17.58
C ALA A 164 5.88 4.59 -17.59
N ILE A 165 5.09 3.52 -17.59
CA ILE A 165 5.57 2.15 -17.71
C ILE A 165 5.43 1.69 -19.16
N HIS A 166 6.50 1.09 -19.67
CA HIS A 166 6.55 0.47 -20.98
C HIS A 166 6.70 -1.01 -20.75
N TYR A 167 5.73 -1.82 -21.19
CA TYR A 167 5.73 -3.24 -20.90
C TYR A 167 5.39 -4.11 -22.12
N LEU A 168 5.90 -5.34 -22.08
CA LEU A 168 5.66 -6.39 -23.04
C LEU A 168 5.24 -7.65 -22.28
N LEU A 169 4.11 -8.25 -22.70
CA LEU A 169 3.65 -9.54 -22.19
C LEU A 169 4.09 -10.64 -23.15
N GLU A 170 5.13 -11.37 -22.79
CA GLU A 170 5.63 -12.49 -23.58
C GLU A 170 4.68 -13.69 -23.45
N LYS A 171 4.08 -14.09 -24.59
CA LYS A 171 3.30 -15.32 -24.70
C LYS A 171 4.17 -16.41 -25.32
N ARG A 172 3.94 -17.68 -24.92
CA ARG A 172 4.57 -18.86 -25.56
C ARG A 172 4.30 -18.82 -27.08
N GLY A 173 5.36 -18.60 -27.88
CA GLY A 173 5.28 -18.47 -29.34
C GLY A 173 6.25 -17.46 -29.96
N GLY A 174 6.93 -16.63 -29.16
CA GLY A 174 8.07 -15.83 -29.61
C GLY A 174 7.74 -14.69 -30.58
N GLN A 175 6.48 -14.27 -30.68
CA GLN A 175 6.16 -13.02 -31.37
C GLN A 175 6.62 -11.86 -30.48
N GLU A 176 7.68 -11.18 -30.90
CA GLU A 176 8.07 -9.86 -30.39
C GLU A 176 6.87 -8.93 -30.58
N GLY A 177 6.19 -8.60 -29.49
CA GLY A 177 5.22 -7.52 -29.47
C GLY A 177 5.94 -6.19 -29.24
N ASP A 178 5.36 -5.10 -29.74
CA ASP A 178 5.83 -3.77 -29.38
C ASP A 178 5.54 -3.48 -27.90
N TYR A 179 6.42 -2.72 -27.25
CA TYR A 179 6.18 -2.22 -25.91
C TYR A 179 4.92 -1.35 -25.88
N VAL A 180 4.00 -1.68 -24.97
CA VAL A 180 2.85 -0.84 -24.67
C VAL A 180 3.28 0.19 -23.63
N LYS A 181 3.12 1.48 -23.95
CA LYS A 181 3.35 2.58 -23.03
C LYS A 181 2.04 3.00 -22.36
N GLU A 182 2.04 3.04 -21.03
CA GLU A 182 0.93 3.57 -20.23
C GLU A 182 1.45 4.48 -19.12
N GLU A 183 0.71 5.54 -18.81
CA GLU A 183 1.01 6.38 -17.65
C GLU A 183 0.70 5.63 -16.36
N MET A 184 1.59 5.74 -15.38
CA MET A 184 1.37 5.18 -14.06
C MET A 184 0.59 6.19 -13.22
N GLN A 185 -0.52 5.73 -12.66
CA GLN A 185 -1.37 6.56 -11.81
C GLN A 185 -0.67 6.83 -10.47
N ASP A 186 -0.57 8.10 -10.08
CA ASP A 186 -0.17 8.51 -8.72
C ASP A 186 -1.27 8.09 -7.73
N MET A 187 -0.95 7.13 -6.88
CA MET A 187 -1.85 6.63 -5.84
C MET A 187 -1.81 7.54 -4.61
N PHE A 188 -0.63 8.06 -4.25
CA PHE A 188 -0.46 9.02 -3.17
C PHE A 188 0.98 9.55 -3.10
N GLY A 189 1.16 10.87 -3.11
CA GLY A 189 2.44 11.50 -2.77
C GLY A 189 3.60 11.12 -3.69
N GLY A 190 3.33 10.83 -4.97
CA GLY A 190 4.34 10.38 -5.93
C GLY A 190 4.59 8.87 -5.92
N ILE A 191 3.82 8.09 -5.16
CA ILE A 191 3.83 6.63 -5.28
C ILE A 191 2.90 6.24 -6.43
N CYS A 192 3.48 5.88 -7.56
CA CYS A 192 2.77 5.44 -8.74
C CYS A 192 2.65 3.91 -8.77
N VAL A 193 1.47 3.39 -9.09
CA VAL A 193 1.24 1.94 -9.16
C VAL A 193 0.55 1.56 -10.46
N LYS A 194 1.05 0.51 -11.12
CA LYS A 194 0.37 -0.17 -12.21
C LYS A 194 0.10 -1.62 -11.86
N GLN A 195 -1.16 -2.05 -12.04
CA GLN A 195 -1.55 -3.45 -11.87
C GLN A 195 -1.70 -4.19 -13.21
N PHE A 196 -1.33 -5.47 -13.19
CA PHE A 196 -1.42 -6.44 -14.26
C PHE A 196 -2.11 -7.71 -13.74
N ILE A 197 -2.67 -8.53 -14.64
CA ILE A 197 -3.09 -9.89 -14.32
C ILE A 197 -2.19 -10.80 -15.16
N LEU A 198 -1.43 -11.67 -14.51
CA LEU A 198 -0.53 -12.62 -15.18
C LEU A 198 -1.03 -14.04 -14.91
N PHE A 199 -1.08 -14.89 -15.92
CA PHE A 199 -1.35 -16.31 -15.80
C PHE A 199 -0.05 -17.12 -15.72
N PHE A 200 -0.17 -18.39 -15.34
CA PHE A 200 0.97 -19.31 -15.26
C PHE A 200 1.74 -19.40 -16.59
N GLY A 201 3.05 -19.18 -16.51
CA GLY A 201 3.95 -19.18 -17.67
C GLY A 201 3.91 -17.90 -18.51
N GLU A 202 3.17 -16.88 -18.10
CA GLU A 202 3.29 -15.54 -18.68
C GLU A 202 4.45 -14.76 -18.03
N HIS A 203 5.18 -14.04 -18.88
CA HIS A 203 6.29 -13.19 -18.46
C HIS A 203 6.01 -11.74 -18.89
N LEU A 204 6.07 -10.83 -17.92
CA LEU A 204 5.97 -9.39 -18.13
C LEU A 204 7.38 -8.82 -18.08
N GLN A 205 7.86 -8.24 -19.18
CA GLN A 205 9.06 -7.42 -19.19
C GLN A 205 8.65 -5.96 -19.21
N TYR A 206 9.29 -5.11 -18.41
CA TYR A 206 8.94 -3.69 -18.36
C TYR A 206 10.15 -2.80 -18.09
N TYR A 207 9.99 -1.54 -18.48
CA TYR A 207 10.84 -0.44 -18.02
C TYR A 207 10.01 0.80 -17.75
N ILE A 208 10.52 1.67 -16.89
CA ILE A 208 9.85 2.88 -16.41
C ILE A 208 10.64 4.09 -16.88
N THR A 209 9.91 5.08 -17.36
CA THR A 209 10.44 6.40 -17.68
C THR A 209 9.79 7.44 -16.79
N GLU A 210 10.60 8.25 -16.11
CA GLU A 210 10.16 9.40 -15.34
C GLU A 210 10.31 10.67 -16.19
N THR A 211 9.26 11.50 -16.24
CA THR A 211 9.24 12.74 -17.00
C THR A 211 9.52 13.91 -16.07
N GLU A 212 10.64 14.59 -16.30
CA GLU A 212 11.07 15.83 -15.63
C GLU A 212 11.12 16.95 -16.68
N ASP A 213 10.40 18.05 -16.48
CA ASP A 213 10.34 19.18 -17.42
C ASP A 213 10.05 18.79 -18.89
N GLY A 214 9.20 17.77 -19.08
CA GLY A 214 8.81 17.26 -20.41
C GLY A 214 9.85 16.33 -21.06
N LYS A 215 10.95 15.99 -20.38
CA LYS A 215 11.94 15.01 -20.84
C LYS A 215 11.81 13.72 -20.04
N GLY A 216 11.59 12.62 -20.76
CA GLY A 216 11.56 11.28 -20.18
C GLY A 216 12.96 10.72 -20.00
N HIS A 217 13.26 10.25 -18.80
CA HIS A 217 14.49 9.53 -18.47
C HIS A 217 14.15 8.09 -18.11
N LEU A 218 14.88 7.13 -18.67
CA LEU A 218 14.79 5.73 -18.23
C LEU A 218 15.35 5.64 -16.80
N THR A 219 14.55 5.09 -15.88
CA THR A 219 14.92 5.03 -14.46
C THR A 219 15.01 3.60 -13.94
N GLU A 220 14.06 2.74 -14.32
CA GLU A 220 13.98 1.37 -13.82
C GLU A 220 13.61 0.40 -14.94
N SER A 221 14.07 -0.85 -14.84
CA SER A 221 13.64 -1.95 -15.70
C SER A 221 13.56 -3.23 -14.89
N GLY A 222 12.60 -4.09 -15.20
CA GLY A 222 12.39 -5.34 -14.48
C GLY A 222 11.58 -6.36 -15.27
N SER A 223 11.42 -7.52 -14.66
CA SER A 223 10.56 -8.58 -15.18
C SER A 223 9.75 -9.22 -14.06
N CYS A 224 8.49 -9.52 -14.33
CA CYS A 224 7.61 -10.26 -13.44
C CYS A 224 7.13 -11.53 -14.14
N SER A 225 7.13 -12.66 -13.44
CA SER A 225 6.59 -13.92 -13.96
C SER A 225 5.81 -14.64 -12.88
N ARG A 226 4.75 -15.34 -13.25
CA ARG A 226 3.99 -16.17 -12.32
C ARG A 226 4.33 -17.65 -12.53
N ASN A 227 5.21 -18.16 -11.66
CA ASN A 227 5.71 -19.54 -11.71
C ASN A 227 5.20 -20.39 -10.53
N ASP A 228 4.59 -19.78 -9.51
CA ASP A 228 4.14 -20.50 -8.33
C ASP A 228 2.76 -21.14 -8.53
N THR A 229 2.72 -22.43 -8.25
CA THR A 229 1.52 -23.26 -8.05
C THR A 229 1.03 -23.24 -6.59
N GLY A 230 1.74 -22.54 -5.69
CA GLY A 230 1.73 -22.82 -4.25
C GLY A 230 1.06 -21.82 -3.30
N MET A 231 0.22 -20.88 -3.76
CA MET A 231 -0.61 -20.16 -2.78
C MET A 231 -1.74 -21.09 -2.30
N GLU A 232 -2.11 -21.08 -1.02
CA GLU A 232 -3.37 -21.70 -0.58
C GLU A 232 -4.50 -20.90 -1.24
N GLN A 233 -4.97 -21.42 -2.38
CA GLN A 233 -5.81 -20.70 -3.31
C GLN A 233 -7.25 -20.81 -2.83
N SER A 234 -7.84 -19.71 -2.36
CA SER A 234 -9.30 -19.67 -2.23
C SER A 234 -9.91 -19.91 -3.61
N GLU A 235 -10.87 -20.82 -3.74
CA GLU A 235 -11.60 -21.05 -5.00
C GLU A 235 -12.14 -19.73 -5.56
N ASN A 236 -11.58 -19.29 -6.68
CA ASN A 236 -12.00 -18.09 -7.39
C ASN A 236 -11.79 -18.33 -8.89
N ARG A 237 -12.59 -17.69 -9.73
CA ARG A 237 -12.58 -17.81 -11.19
C ARG A 237 -11.18 -17.67 -11.81
N TYR A 238 -10.37 -16.76 -11.27
CA TYR A 238 -8.99 -16.59 -11.72
C TYR A 238 -8.13 -17.85 -11.50
N ASN A 239 -8.26 -18.52 -10.34
CA ASN A 239 -7.49 -19.73 -10.04
C ASN A 239 -7.90 -20.89 -10.96
N LEU A 240 -9.20 -21.07 -11.18
CA LEU A 240 -9.71 -22.06 -12.13
C LEU A 240 -9.17 -21.81 -13.56
N LEU A 241 -9.17 -20.56 -14.02
CA LEU A 241 -8.58 -20.17 -15.30
C LEU A 241 -7.06 -20.38 -15.34
N ASN A 242 -6.38 -20.11 -14.23
CA ASN A 242 -4.94 -20.32 -14.10
C ASN A 242 -4.59 -21.83 -14.12
N ASP A 243 -5.39 -22.67 -13.48
CA ASP A 243 -5.23 -24.14 -13.49
C ASP A 243 -5.52 -24.73 -14.87
N ILE A 244 -6.52 -24.19 -15.59
CA ILE A 244 -6.74 -24.51 -17.01
C ILE A 244 -5.49 -24.13 -17.83
N ALA A 245 -4.88 -22.97 -17.58
CA ALA A 245 -3.64 -22.55 -18.25
C ALA A 245 -2.45 -23.46 -17.90
N ILE A 246 -2.36 -23.95 -16.66
CA ILE A 246 -1.37 -24.96 -16.23
C ILE A 246 -1.58 -26.27 -16.99
N GLY A 247 -2.80 -26.82 -17.00
CA GLY A 247 -3.13 -28.08 -17.69
C GLY A 247 -2.78 -28.01 -19.18
N ARG A 248 -3.12 -26.89 -19.84
CA ARG A 248 -2.70 -26.63 -21.22
C ARG A 248 -1.18 -26.60 -21.39
N ASN A 249 -0.46 -25.95 -20.47
CA ASN A 249 1.00 -25.79 -20.53
C ASN A 249 1.77 -27.08 -20.26
N LEU A 250 1.21 -27.98 -19.44
CA LEU A 250 1.76 -29.29 -19.11
C LEU A 250 1.25 -30.41 -20.04
N HIS A 251 0.41 -30.09 -21.03
CA HIS A 251 -0.26 -31.04 -21.91
C HIS A 251 -1.14 -32.08 -21.18
N ASP A 252 -1.62 -31.72 -19.98
CA ASP A 252 -2.60 -32.49 -19.23
C ASP A 252 -4.02 -32.08 -19.67
N TYR A 253 -4.41 -32.56 -20.84
CA TYR A 253 -5.69 -32.22 -21.45
C TYR A 253 -6.89 -32.82 -20.69
N ASP A 254 -6.71 -33.95 -20.01
CA ASP A 254 -7.77 -34.59 -19.22
C ASP A 254 -8.18 -33.72 -18.03
N THR A 255 -7.20 -33.18 -17.29
CA THR A 255 -7.45 -32.24 -16.20
C THR A 255 -7.99 -30.92 -16.74
N MET A 256 -7.44 -30.42 -17.84
CA MET A 256 -7.89 -29.19 -18.49
C MET A 256 -9.38 -29.26 -18.89
N GLU A 257 -9.83 -30.36 -19.49
CA GLU A 257 -11.23 -30.53 -19.92
C GLU A 257 -12.20 -30.57 -18.74
N LYS A 258 -11.81 -31.23 -17.64
CA LYS A 258 -12.61 -31.25 -16.40
C LYS A 258 -12.78 -29.85 -15.82
N LEU A 259 -11.68 -29.10 -15.71
CA LEU A 259 -11.70 -27.73 -15.18
C LEU A 259 -12.47 -26.76 -16.10
N LEU A 260 -12.37 -26.93 -17.42
CA LEU A 260 -13.17 -26.16 -18.38
C LEU A 260 -14.66 -26.42 -18.20
N LYS A 261 -15.05 -27.68 -18.02
CA LYS A 261 -16.44 -28.05 -17.78
C LYS A 261 -16.96 -27.40 -16.49
N GLU A 262 -16.20 -27.51 -15.41
CA GLU A 262 -16.53 -26.87 -14.13
C GLU A 262 -16.69 -25.35 -14.28
N TYR A 263 -15.77 -24.70 -15.02
CA TYR A 263 -15.84 -23.27 -15.27
C TYR A 263 -17.14 -22.86 -15.98
N PHE A 264 -17.53 -23.59 -17.03
CA PHE A 264 -18.77 -23.30 -17.75
C PHE A 264 -20.02 -23.58 -16.93
N GLU A 265 -20.01 -24.65 -16.12
CA GLU A 265 -21.11 -24.94 -15.19
C GLU A 265 -21.26 -23.83 -14.15
N GLN A 266 -20.16 -23.35 -13.55
CA GLN A 266 -20.17 -22.24 -12.60
C GLN A 266 -20.62 -20.92 -13.25
N ASP A 267 -20.13 -20.59 -14.45
CA ASP A 267 -20.53 -19.37 -15.17
C ASP A 267 -22.02 -19.40 -15.56
N TYR A 268 -22.53 -20.57 -15.96
CA TYR A 268 -23.96 -20.77 -16.23
C TYR A 268 -24.80 -20.57 -14.97
N LEU A 269 -24.46 -21.25 -13.87
CA LEU A 269 -25.17 -21.13 -12.59
C LEU A 269 -25.16 -19.69 -12.07
N ALA A 270 -24.01 -18.99 -12.17
CA ALA A 270 -23.91 -17.61 -11.73
C ALA A 270 -24.82 -16.68 -12.55
N ARG A 271 -24.91 -16.87 -13.87
CA ARG A 271 -25.81 -16.09 -14.74
C ARG A 271 -27.29 -16.35 -14.42
N GLU A 272 -27.67 -17.60 -14.19
CA GLU A 272 -29.06 -17.97 -13.91
C GLU A 272 -29.50 -17.55 -12.50
N LEU A 273 -28.62 -17.62 -11.50
CA LEU A 273 -28.95 -17.33 -10.10
C LEU A 273 -28.86 -15.84 -9.75
N PHE A 274 -27.98 -15.10 -10.43
CA PHE A 274 -27.70 -13.69 -10.14
C PHE A 274 -27.99 -12.77 -11.34
N SER A 275 -28.90 -13.18 -12.24
CA SER A 275 -29.40 -12.31 -13.30
C SER A 275 -29.90 -11.01 -12.69
N ILE A 276 -29.24 -9.90 -13.03
CA ILE A 276 -29.64 -8.56 -12.58
C ILE A 276 -31.03 -8.28 -13.16
N ILE A 277 -32.00 -8.08 -12.28
CA ILE A 277 -33.28 -7.40 -12.60
C ILE A 277 -33.02 -5.90 -12.64
#